data_AF-A0A7D7LFC5-F1
#
_entry.id   AF-A0A7D7LFC5-F1
#
_cell.length_a   1.000
_cell.length_b   1.000
_cell.length_c   1.000
_cell.angle_alpha   90.00
_cell.angle_beta   90.00
_cell.angle_gamma   90.00
#
_symmetry.space_group_name_H-M   'P 1'
#
loop_
_entity.id
_entity.type
_entity.pdbx_description
1 polymer ?
#
loop_
_entity_poly.entity_id
_entity_poly.type
_entity_poly.pdbx_seq_one_letter_code
_entity_poly.pdbx_strand_id
1 'polypeptide(L)' 'MSQNEQEDTTIYQVVINEEEQYSIWPEYRKIPYGWRGVGKSGLKQECLEYIKQVWTDMRPLSLRKGMEQTVQST' A
#
# COMPACT_ATOMS: atom_id res chain seq x y z
N MET A 1 -3.52 -25.36 -14.51
CA MET A 1 -3.10 -24.38 -13.49
C MET A 1 -2.92 -23.06 -14.24
N SER A 2 -3.67 -21.97 -14.08
CA SER A 2 -4.59 -21.58 -13.01
C SER A 2 -5.40 -20.34 -13.46
N GLN A 3 -6.70 -20.33 -13.11
CA GLN A 3 -7.60 -19.18 -12.90
C GLN A 3 -7.57 -17.98 -13.87
N ASN A 4 -8.46 -18.05 -14.86
CA ASN A 4 -9.43 -17.00 -15.22
C ASN A 4 -8.90 -15.55 -15.25
N GLU A 5 -8.32 -15.17 -16.39
CA GLU A 5 -8.09 -13.78 -16.82
C GLU A 5 -9.43 -13.08 -17.12
N GLN A 6 -10.32 -13.02 -16.14
CA GLN A 6 -11.40 -12.02 -16.20
C GLN A 6 -10.71 -10.67 -16.08
N GLU A 7 -10.72 -9.89 -17.17
CA GLU A 7 -10.32 -8.48 -17.16
C GLU A 7 -11.07 -7.78 -16.03
N ASP A 8 -10.37 -7.61 -14.91
CA ASP A 8 -10.87 -6.88 -13.77
C ASP A 8 -10.82 -5.40 -14.13
N THR A 9 -11.91 -4.93 -14.73
CA THR A 9 -12.14 -3.53 -15.14
C THR A 9 -12.50 -2.64 -13.96
N THR A 10 -12.44 -3.16 -12.72
CA THR A 10 -12.72 -2.39 -11.52
C THR A 10 -11.63 -1.35 -11.31
N ILE A 11 -12.05 -0.10 -11.06
CA ILE A 11 -11.14 0.95 -10.62
C ILE A 11 -10.85 0.78 -9.13
N TYR A 12 -9.56 0.68 -8.84
CA TYR A 12 -9.02 0.66 -7.49
C TYR A 12 -8.30 1.97 -7.20
N GLN A 13 -8.23 2.31 -5.92
CA GLN A 13 -7.36 3.36 -5.38
C GLN A 13 -6.33 2.72 -4.45
N VAL A 14 -5.14 3.28 -4.43
CA VAL A 14 -4.08 2.88 -3.50
C VAL A 14 -4.35 3.55 -2.15
N VAL A 15 -4.33 2.74 -1.10
CA VAL A 15 -4.52 3.17 0.29
C VAL A 15 -3.31 2.79 1.13
N ILE A 16 -3.06 3.58 2.16
CA ILE A 16 -1.99 3.36 3.14
C ILE A 16 -2.57 3.45 4.55
N ASN A 17 -2.06 2.64 5.47
CA ASN A 17 -2.41 2.71 6.88
C ASN A 17 -1.35 3.47 7.71
N GLU A 18 -1.54 3.53 9.03
CA GLU A 18 -0.61 4.19 9.96
C GLU A 18 0.74 3.49 10.10
N GLU A 19 0.83 2.21 9.72
CA GLU A 19 2.08 1.43 9.71
C GLU A 19 2.82 1.50 8.36
N GLU A 20 2.41 2.41 7.48
CA GLU A 20 2.97 2.58 6.11
C GLU A 20 2.81 1.35 5.22
N GLN A 21 1.80 0.51 5.47
CA GLN A 21 1.47 -0.63 4.63
C GLN A 21 0.56 -0.17 3.50
N TYR A 22 0.93 -0.53 2.27
CA TYR A 22 0.17 -0.20 1.07
C TYR A 22 -0.80 -1.33 0.70
N SER A 23 -1.99 -0.96 0.25
CA SER A 23 -2.97 -1.88 -0.30
C SER A 23 -3.79 -1.22 -1.40
N ILE A 24 -4.57 -2.00 -2.13
CA ILE A 24 -5.54 -1.51 -3.11
C ILE A 24 -6.96 -1.66 -2.55
N TRP A 25 -7.79 -0.64 -2.74
CA TRP A 25 -9.17 -0.62 -2.30
C TRP A 25 -10.08 -0.20 -3.45
N PRO A 26 -11.25 -0.84 -3.67
CA PRO A 26 -12.13 -0.42 -4.77
C PRO A 26 -12.58 1.03 -4.60
N GLU A 27 -12.50 1.83 -5.65
CA GLU A 27 -12.79 3.28 -5.60
C GLU A 27 -14.26 3.57 -5.25
N TYR A 28 -15.17 2.69 -5.67
CA TYR A 28 -16.60 2.79 -5.38
C TYR A 28 -16.97 2.52 -3.90
N ARG A 29 -16.01 2.05 -3.07
CA ARG A 29 -16.24 1.80 -1.64
C ARG A 29 -15.61 2.89 -0.80
N LYS A 30 -16.33 3.29 0.26
CA LYS A 30 -15.77 4.16 1.30
C LYS A 30 -14.51 3.51 1.91
N ILE A 31 -13.48 4.31 2.12
CA ILE A 31 -12.22 3.86 2.73
C ILE A 31 -12.48 3.50 4.21
N PRO A 32 -11.98 2.35 4.71
CA PRO A 32 -12.11 1.98 6.11
C PRO A 32 -11.40 2.96 7.05
N TYR A 33 -11.82 2.99 8.32
CA TYR A 33 -11.10 3.75 9.35
C TYR A 33 -9.66 3.23 9.50
N GLY A 34 -8.70 4.13 9.74
CA GLY A 34 -7.27 3.81 9.84
C GLY A 34 -6.54 3.68 8.49
N TRP A 35 -7.26 3.81 7.37
CA TRP A 35 -6.69 3.86 6.03
C TRP A 35 -6.92 5.23 5.40
N ARG A 36 -5.99 5.65 4.54
CA ARG A 36 -6.11 6.88 3.75
C ARG A 36 -5.69 6.64 2.30
N GLY A 37 -6.37 7.30 1.36
CA GLY A 37 -5.99 7.29 -0.05
C GLY A 37 -4.68 8.05 -0.27
N VAL A 38 -3.83 7.56 -1.17
CA VAL A 38 -2.56 8.22 -1.54
C VAL A 38 -2.65 9.04 -2.83
N GLY A 39 -3.83 9.10 -3.45
CA GLY A 39 -4.07 9.86 -4.68
C GLY A 39 -3.77 9.11 -5.98
N LYS A 40 -3.36 7.84 -5.93
CA LYS A 40 -3.26 6.96 -7.10
C LYS A 40 -4.51 6.09 -7.21
N SER A 41 -5.20 6.16 -8.34
CA SER A 41 -6.24 5.20 -8.75
C SER A 41 -6.03 4.74 -10.18
N GLY A 42 -6.69 3.64 -10.55
CA GLY A 42 -6.58 2.99 -11.86
C GLY A 42 -6.97 1.52 -11.79
N LEU A 43 -6.57 0.77 -12.82
CA LEU A 43 -6.78 -0.67 -12.81
C LEU A 43 -5.94 -1.34 -11.72
N LYS A 44 -6.32 -2.58 -11.39
CA LYS A 44 -5.60 -3.42 -10.41
C LYS A 44 -4.10 -3.47 -10.69
N GLN A 45 -3.70 -3.71 -11.95
CA GLN A 45 -2.29 -3.81 -12.32
C GLN A 45 -1.54 -2.49 -12.13
N GLU A 46 -2.12 -1.36 -12.55
CA GLU A 46 -1.50 -0.04 -12.40
C GLU A 46 -1.30 0.33 -10.92
N CYS A 47 -2.29 0.04 -10.08
CA CYS A 47 -2.20 0.29 -8.64
C CYS A 47 -1.12 -0.58 -7.98
N LEU A 48 -1.06 -1.87 -8.35
CA LEU A 48 -0.04 -2.79 -7.84
C LEU A 48 1.38 -2.40 -8.29
N GLU A 49 1.54 -1.95 -9.53
CA GLU A 49 2.83 -1.48 -10.05
C GLU A 49 3.29 -0.22 -9.31
N TYR A 50 2.39 0.73 -9.08
CA TYR A 50 2.68 1.89 -8.23
C TYR A 50 3.13 1.46 -6.84
N ILE A 51 2.43 0.54 -6.18
CA ILE A 51 2.80 0.03 -4.85
C ILE A 51 4.22 -0.56 -4.88
N LYS A 52 4.56 -1.36 -5.89
CA LYS A 52 5.92 -1.92 -6.04
C LYS A 52 6.99 -0.84 -6.19
N GLN A 53 6.68 0.27 -6.85
CA GLN A 53 7.61 1.39 -7.03
C GLN A 53 7.81 2.21 -5.75
N VAL A 54 6.75 2.44 -4.96
CA VAL A 54 6.81 3.30 -3.77
C VAL A 54 7.13 2.54 -2.48
N TRP A 55 6.77 1.26 -2.40
CA TRP A 55 7.03 0.41 -1.23
C TRP A 55 8.41 -0.23 -1.31
N THR A 56 9.44 0.61 -1.39
CA THR A 56 10.84 0.18 -1.54
C THR A 56 11.46 -0.39 -0.27
N ASP A 57 10.91 -0.03 0.90
CA ASP A 57 11.37 -0.48 2.20
C ASP A 57 10.20 -1.13 2.94
N MET A 58 10.15 -2.47 2.90
CA MET A 58 9.08 -3.25 3.52
C MET A 58 9.25 -3.42 5.04
N ARG A 59 10.22 -2.72 5.67
CA ARG A 59 10.38 -2.79 7.12
C ARG A 59 9.27 -1.99 7.78
N PRO A 60 8.56 -2.54 8.79
CA PRO A 60 7.57 -1.78 9.54
C PRO A 60 8.18 -0.51 10.12
N LEU A 61 7.45 0.62 10.07
CA LEU A 61 7.88 1.91 10.64
C LEU A 61 8.39 1.76 12.08
N SER A 62 7.75 0.90 12.87
CA SER A 62 8.12 0.60 14.26
C SER A 62 9.53 0.02 14.40
N LEU A 63 9.99 -0.79 13.45
CA LEU A 63 11.36 -1.32 13.43
C LEU A 63 12.38 -0.22 13.09
N ARG A 64 12.00 0.72 12.21
CA ARG A 64 12.85 1.85 11.83
C ARG A 64 13.08 2.80 13.00
N LYS A 65 12.00 3.16 13.72
CA LYS A 65 12.07 4.02 14.91
C LYS A 65 12.93 3.42 16.04
N GLY A 66 12.88 2.09 16.23
CA GLY A 66 13.70 1.42 17.25
C GLY A 66 15.21 1.44 16.94
N MET A 67 15.59 1.43 15.66
CA MET A 67 17.00 1.52 15.24
C MET A 67 17.56 2.94 15.36
N GLU A 68 16.75 3.98 15.08
CA GLU A 68 17.16 5.38 15.24
C GLU A 68 17.46 5.74 16.71
N GLN A 69 16.81 5.09 17.67
CA GLN A 69 17.08 5.30 19.10
C GLN A 69 18.36 4.61 19.58
N THR A 70 18.81 3.55 18.90
CA THR A 70 20.00 2.78 19.31
C THR A 70 21.31 3.48 18.90
N VAL A 71 21.31 4.25 17.81
CA VAL A 71 22.53 4.89 17.28
C VAL A 71 22.96 6.16 18.02
N GLN A 72 22.19 6.68 18.99
CA GLN A 72 22.54 7.89 19.75
C GLN A 72 23.11 7.62 21.16
N SER A 73 23.32 6.34 21.55
CA SER A 73 23.82 5.99 22.89
C SER A 73 25.17 5.24 22.86
N THR A 74 26.08 5.64 21.98
CA THR A 74 27.49 5.24 22.00
C THR A 74 28.35 6.48 21.82
#